data_AF-A0A7J4IZP4-F1
#
_entry.id   AF-A0A7J4IZP4-F1
#
_cell.length_a   1.000
_cell.length_b   1.000
_cell.length_c   1.000
_cell.angle_alpha   90.00
_cell.angle_beta   90.00
_cell.angle_gamma   90.00
#
_symmetry.space_group_name_H-M   'P 1'
#
loop_
_entity.id
_entity.type
_entity.pdbx_description
1 polymer ?
#
loop_
_entity_poly.entity_id
_entity_poly.type
_entity_poly.pdbx_seq_one_letter_code
_entity_poly.pdbx_strand_id
1 'polypeptide(L)' 'MSYSVKWRPAAVKELRKLPKEVAQRLVERIDLAKDNPRHFLERLEGEPCYKARAGDYRAIVDILEAEQVIAVRI' A
#
# COMPACT_ATOMS: atom_id res chain seq x y z
N MET A 1 15.44 5.16 -6.40
CA MET A 1 14.73 6.18 -5.61
C MET A 1 13.73 5.42 -4.76
N SER A 2 13.75 5.58 -3.44
CA SER A 2 12.86 4.83 -2.54
C SER A 2 11.75 5.76 -2.06
N TYR A 3 10.49 5.37 -2.26
CA TYR A 3 9.35 6.13 -1.78
C TYR A 3 9.21 5.96 -0.26
N SER A 4 8.72 6.98 0.43
CA SER A 4 8.33 6.85 1.84
C SER A 4 6.91 6.27 1.94
N VAL A 5 6.59 5.53 3.01
CA VAL A 5 5.25 4.97 3.21
C VAL A 5 4.57 5.69 4.37
N LYS A 6 3.36 6.19 4.12
CA LYS A 6 2.53 6.84 5.12
C LYS A 6 1.22 6.08 5.29
N TRP A 7 1.00 5.56 6.48
CA TRP A 7 -0.23 4.85 6.82
C TRP A 7 -1.28 5.83 7.33
N ARG A 8 -2.44 5.88 6.68
CA ARG A 8 -3.55 6.67 7.21
C ARG A 8 -4.08 6.02 8.50
N PRO A 9 -4.63 6.80 9.45
CA PRO A 9 -5.19 6.24 10.68
C PRO A 9 -6.27 5.17 10.43
N ALA A 10 -7.06 5.31 9.35
CA ALA A 10 -8.04 4.31 8.94
C ALA A 10 -7.36 2.99 8.53
N ALA A 11 -6.32 3.04 7.69
CA ALA A 11 -5.56 1.86 7.29
C ALA A 11 -4.94 1.13 8.49
N VAL A 12 -4.39 1.87 9.46
CA VAL A 12 -3.83 1.28 10.69
C VAL A 12 -4.93 0.57 11.51
N LYS A 13 -6.12 1.17 11.63
CA LYS A 13 -7.24 0.56 12.35
C LYS A 13 -7.68 -0.74 11.70
N GLU A 14 -7.76 -0.78 10.38
CA GLU A 14 -8.16 -1.98 9.67
C GLU A 14 -7.07 -3.06 9.66
N LEU A 15 -5.80 -2.69 9.51
CA LEU A 15 -4.67 -3.61 9.69
C LEU A 15 -4.72 -4.34 11.04
N ARG A 16 -5.10 -3.62 12.11
CA ARG A 16 -5.24 -4.20 13.45
C ARG A 16 -6.39 -5.20 13.58
N LYS A 17 -7.38 -5.17 12.69
CA LYS A 17 -8.48 -6.15 12.66
C LYS A 17 -8.09 -7.43 11.92
N LEU A 18 -7.06 -7.39 11.10
CA LEU A 18 -6.59 -8.54 10.34
C LEU A 18 -5.79 -9.50 11.22
N PRO A 19 -5.75 -10.80 10.87
CA PRO A 19 -4.82 -11.73 11.48
C PRO A 19 -3.38 -11.21 11.37
N LYS A 20 -2.58 -11.40 12.41
CA LYS A 20 -1.21 -10.86 12.51
C LYS A 20 -0.36 -11.16 11.28
N GLU A 21 -0.42 -12.39 10.78
CA GLU A 21 0.32 -12.82 9.59
C GLU A 21 -0.10 -12.08 8.32
N VAL A 22 -1.40 -11.80 8.17
CA VAL A 22 -1.93 -11.07 7.03
C VAL A 22 -1.47 -9.62 7.09
N ALA A 23 -1.62 -8.98 8.24
CA ALA A 23 -1.17 -7.60 8.45
C ALA A 23 0.33 -7.46 8.16
N GLN A 24 1.14 -8.41 8.65
CA GLN A 24 2.57 -8.41 8.42
C GLN A 24 2.92 -8.58 6.93
N ARG A 25 2.31 -9.55 6.24
CA ARG A 25 2.50 -9.72 4.79
C ARG A 25 2.14 -8.46 4.01
N LEU A 26 1.07 -7.76 4.40
CA LEU A 26 0.66 -6.52 3.75
C LEU A 26 1.68 -5.40 3.94
N VAL A 27 2.19 -5.24 5.16
CA VAL A 27 3.24 -4.25 5.48
C VAL A 27 4.52 -4.55 4.70
N GLU A 28 5.00 -5.79 4.72
CA GLU A 28 6.18 -6.22 3.97
C GLU A 28 6.02 -5.98 2.46
N ARG A 29 4.82 -6.25 1.92
CA ARG A 29 4.53 -6.02 0.51
C ARG A 29 4.59 -4.54 0.12
N ILE A 30 4.04 -3.66 0.96
CA ILE A 30 4.07 -2.22 0.73
C ILE A 30 5.47 -1.66 0.93
N ASP A 31 6.25 -2.21 1.86
CA ASP A 31 7.64 -1.85 2.03
C ASP A 31 8.49 -2.22 0.80
N LEU A 32 8.26 -3.38 0.19
CA LEU A 32 8.88 -3.72 -1.10
C LEU A 32 8.44 -2.78 -2.23
N ALA A 33 7.21 -2.25 -2.16
CA ALA A 33 6.71 -1.28 -3.13
C ALA A 33 7.45 0.06 -3.09
N LYS A 34 8.21 0.37 -2.02
CA LYS A 34 8.99 1.62 -1.92
C LYS A 34 10.00 1.77 -3.04
N ASP A 35 10.69 0.68 -3.39
CA ASP A 35 11.80 0.72 -4.33
C ASP A 35 11.32 0.60 -5.78
N ASN A 36 10.18 -0.06 -6.00
CA ASN A 36 9.57 -0.15 -7.32
C ASN A 36 8.03 -0.14 -7.25
N PRO A 37 7.41 1.02 -7.00
CA PRO A 37 5.96 1.11 -6.81
C PRO A 37 5.20 0.63 -8.04
N ARG A 38 5.66 0.97 -9.25
CA ARG A 38 4.97 0.62 -10.50
C ARG A 38 5.03 -0.87 -10.83
N HIS A 39 5.99 -1.62 -10.28
CA HIS A 39 6.05 -3.08 -10.43
C HIS A 39 5.13 -3.80 -9.45
N PHE A 40 4.92 -3.22 -8.27
CA PHE A 40 4.21 -3.86 -7.17
C PHE A 40 2.78 -3.34 -6.95
N LEU A 41 2.45 -2.21 -7.55
CA LEU A 41 1.16 -1.55 -7.45
C LEU A 41 0.51 -1.48 -8.83
N GLU A 42 -0.71 -1.99 -8.92
CA GLU A 42 -1.52 -1.94 -10.13
C GLU A 42 -2.41 -0.70 -10.06
N ARG A 43 -2.42 0.13 -11.10
CA ARG A 43 -3.34 1.28 -11.16
C ARG A 43 -4.78 0.78 -11.29
N LEU A 44 -5.70 1.38 -10.55
CA LEU A 44 -7.13 1.12 -10.69
C LEU A 44 -7.69 1.88 -11.90
N GLU A 45 -8.53 1.21 -12.69
CA GLU A 45 -9.23 1.87 -13.80
C GLU A 45 -10.29 2.83 -13.25
N GLY A 46 -10.29 4.07 -13.76
CA GLY A 46 -11.26 5.09 -13.37
C GLY A 46 -10.90 5.90 -12.12
N GLU A 47 -9.87 5.52 -11.34
CA GLU A 47 -9.42 6.25 -10.16
C GLU A 47 -7.92 6.58 -10.18
N PRO A 48 -7.47 7.69 -9.57
CA PRO A 48 -6.05 8.01 -9.40
C PRO A 48 -5.39 7.19 -8.26
N CYS A 49 -5.88 5.98 -8.02
CA CYS A 49 -5.48 5.09 -6.93
C CYS A 49 -4.79 3.85 -7.49
N TYR A 50 -3.99 3.20 -6.65
CA TYR A 50 -3.31 1.95 -6.97
C TYR A 50 -3.71 0.86 -5.98
N LYS A 51 -3.50 -0.39 -6.39
CA LYS A 51 -3.83 -1.59 -5.65
C LYS A 51 -2.58 -2.43 -5.44
N ALA A 52 -2.25 -2.70 -4.19
CA ALA A 52 -1.22 -3.65 -3.79
C ALA A 52 -1.84 -5.02 -3.53
N ARG A 53 -1.28 -6.08 -4.13
CA ARG A 53 -1.70 -7.47 -3.86
C ARG A 53 -0.75 -8.14 -2.87
N ALA A 54 -1.31 -8.63 -1.75
CA ALA A 54 -0.61 -9.38 -0.72
C ALA A 54 -1.35 -10.71 -0.46
N GLY A 55 -1.13 -11.70 -1.34
CA GLY A 55 -1.86 -12.97 -1.33
C GLY A 55 -3.34 -12.77 -1.66
N ASP A 56 -4.20 -13.07 -0.68
CA ASP A 56 -5.66 -12.95 -0.77
C ASP A 56 -6.18 -11.55 -0.42
N TYR A 57 -5.31 -10.72 0.16
CA TYR A 57 -5.65 -9.36 0.57
C TYR A 57 -5.18 -8.34 -0.45
N ARG A 58 -5.95 -7.26 -0.56
CA ARG A 58 -5.67 -6.11 -1.41
C ARG A 58 -5.68 -4.87 -0.55
N ALA A 59 -4.72 -3.99 -0.76
CA ALA A 59 -4.72 -2.66 -0.17
C ALA A 59 -4.77 -1.60 -1.26
N ILE A 60 -5.61 -0.59 -1.07
CA ILE A 60 -5.64 0.61 -1.90
C ILE A 60 -4.62 1.60 -1.36
N VAL A 61 -3.80 2.13 -2.27
CA VAL A 61 -2.74 3.09 -1.99
C VAL A 61 -2.77 4.24 -2.99
N ASP A 62 -2.37 5.43 -2.56
CA ASP A 62 -2.04 6.52 -3.46
C ASP A 62 -0.53 6.60 -3.63
N ILE A 63 -0.07 6.97 -4.82
CA ILE A 63 1.31 7.38 -5.04
C ILE A 63 1.31 8.89 -5.26
N LEU A 64 1.86 9.61 -4.28
CA LEU A 64 2.11 11.05 -4.37
C LEU A 64 3.47 11.26 -5.02
N GLU A 65 3.49 11.31 -6.36
CA GLU A 65 4.73 11.41 -7.16
C GLU A 65 5.58 12.64 -6.78
N ALA A 66 4.95 13.78 -6.46
CA ALA A 66 5.64 15.02 -6.07
C ALA A 66 6.40 14.90 -4.73
N GLU A 67 5.88 14.11 -3.80
CA GLU A 67 6.44 13.93 -2.46
C GLU A 67 7.24 12.63 -2.33
N GLN A 68 7.19 11.77 -3.35
CA GLN A 68 7.68 10.39 -3.31
C GLN A 68 7.10 9.63 -2.11
N VAL A 69 5.79 9.77 -1.88
CA VAL A 69 5.07 9.13 -0.76
C VAL A 69 4.05 8.13 -1.29
N ILE A 70 4.05 6.92 -0.74
CA ILE A 70 2.97 5.93 -0.89
C ILE A 70 2.04 6.09 0.32
N ALA A 71 0.82 6.57 0.09
CA ALA A 71 -0.17 6.76 1.15
C ALA A 71 -1.16 5.58 1.17
N VAL A 72 -1.16 4.79 2.24
CA VAL A 72 -2.04 3.62 2.35
C VAL A 72 -3.41 4.03 2.89
N ARG A 73 -4.46 3.74 2.11
CA ARG A 73 -5.86 4.02 2.47
C ARG A 73 -6.54 2.83 3.11
N ILE A 74 -6.23 1.66 2.55
CA ILE A 74 -6.88 0.35 2.63
C ILE A 74 -7.82 0.04 1.47
#